data_AF-B2JAX6-F1
#
_entry.id   AF-B2JAX6-F1
#
_cell.length_a   1.000
_cell.length_b   1.000
_cell.length_c   1.000
_cell.angle_alpha   90.00
_cell.angle_beta   90.00
_cell.angle_gamma   90.00
#
_symmetry.space_group_name_H-M   'P 1'
#
loop_
_entity.id
_entity.type
_entity.pdbx_description
1 polymer ?
#
loop_
_entity_poly.entity_id
_entity_poly.type
_entity_poly.pdbx_seq_one_letter_code
_entity_poly.pdbx_strand_id
1 'polypeptide(L)' 'MPKKSTYPTPTDQSSLCLQYLRRCGGSARLCTIKFSLGVIQSLVNQRKVKITNTGAGFYVQLEDAK' A
#
# COMPACT_ATOMS: atom_id res chain seq x y z
N MET A 1 -18.40 16.70 27.40
CA MET A 1 -18.66 16.45 25.96
C MET A 1 -17.36 15.96 25.32
N PRO A 2 -17.29 14.78 24.69
CA PRO A 2 -16.07 14.34 24.05
C PRO A 2 -15.92 15.08 22.71
N LYS A 3 -14.81 15.80 22.55
CA LYS A 3 -14.42 16.43 21.28
C LYS A 3 -14.07 15.31 20.30
N LYS A 4 -15.05 14.84 19.53
CA LYS A 4 -14.80 14.07 18.30
C LYS A 4 -14.17 15.02 17.30
N SER A 5 -12.85 15.12 17.36
CA SER A 5 -12.08 15.79 16.32
C SER A 5 -12.03 14.87 15.12
N THR A 6 -13.10 14.91 14.32
CA THR A 6 -13.14 14.33 12.98
C THR A 6 -12.28 15.23 12.08
N TYR A 7 -10.96 15.18 12.27
CA TYR A 7 -10.09 15.42 11.13
C TYR A 7 -10.38 14.27 10.16
N PRO A 8 -10.65 14.50 8.87
CA PRO A 8 -10.42 13.44 7.91
C PRO A 8 -8.94 13.09 8.04
N THR A 9 -8.64 12.00 8.75
CA THR A 9 -7.35 11.31 8.64
C THR A 9 -6.99 11.32 7.16
N PRO A 10 -5.78 11.75 6.76
CA PRO A 10 -5.42 11.88 5.36
C PRO A 10 -5.87 10.62 4.65
N THR A 11 -6.92 10.75 3.83
CA THR A 11 -7.69 9.63 3.28
C THR A 11 -6.70 8.58 2.82
N ASP A 12 -6.74 7.46 3.52
CA ASP A 12 -5.61 6.57 3.77
C ASP A 12 -5.12 5.98 2.44
N GLN A 13 -4.25 6.71 1.73
CA GLN A 13 -3.69 6.30 0.43
C GLN A 13 -3.02 4.92 0.56
N SER A 14 -2.52 4.62 1.75
CA SER A 14 -2.09 3.29 2.18
C SER A 14 -3.21 2.26 2.08
N SER A 15 -4.39 2.50 2.66
CA SER A 15 -5.56 1.61 2.53
C SER A 15 -6.04 1.45 1.07
N LEU A 16 -6.00 2.51 0.27
CA LEU A 16 -6.34 2.47 -1.15
C LEU A 16 -5.31 1.64 -1.94
N CYS A 17 -4.03 1.76 -1.61
CA CYS A 17 -2.96 0.95 -2.20
C CYS A 17 -3.14 -0.52 -1.85
N LEU A 18 -3.45 -0.85 -0.59
CA LEU A 18 -3.73 -2.22 -0.18
C LEU A 18 -4.96 -2.79 -0.89
N GLN A 19 -6.05 -2.01 -1.00
CA GLN A 19 -7.25 -2.44 -1.70
C GLN A 19 -7.01 -2.64 -3.21
N TYR A 20 -6.22 -1.75 -3.83
CA TYR A 20 -5.80 -1.90 -5.22
C TYR A 20 -5.00 -3.18 -5.44
N LEU A 21 -4.01 -3.44 -4.58
CA LEU A 21 -3.22 -4.67 -4.65
C LEU A 21 -4.10 -5.92 -4.46
N ARG A 22 -5.09 -5.88 -3.57
CA ARG A 22 -6.07 -6.98 -3.40
C ARG A 22 -6.88 -7.21 -4.68
N ARG A 23 -7.33 -6.13 -5.35
CA ARG A 23 -8.04 -6.22 -6.64
C ARG A 23 -7.14 -6.76 -7.76
N CYS A 24 -5.84 -6.50 -7.72
CA CYS A 24 -4.86 -7.01 -8.67
C CYS A 24 -4.37 -8.44 -8.35
N GLY A 25 -5.03 -9.17 -7.45
CA GLY A 25 -4.64 -10.55 -7.13
C GLY A 25 -3.44 -10.65 -6.19
N GLY A 26 -3.21 -9.62 -5.36
CA GLY A 26 -2.19 -9.65 -4.31
C GLY A 26 -0.88 -8.97 -4.68
N SER A 27 -0.67 -8.58 -5.94
CA SER A 27 0.56 -7.91 -6.37
C SER A 27 0.35 -6.99 -7.56
N ALA A 28 1.17 -5.95 -7.68
CA ALA A 28 1.21 -5.07 -8.84
C ALA A 28 2.62 -4.54 -9.09
N ARG A 29 2.92 -4.14 -10.32
CA ARG A 29 4.23 -3.54 -10.65
C ARG A 29 4.37 -2.17 -10.00
N LEU A 30 5.53 -1.92 -9.41
CA LEU A 30 5.84 -0.63 -8.80
C LEU A 30 5.78 0.52 -9.82
N CYS A 31 6.22 0.27 -11.05
CA CYS A 31 6.21 1.27 -12.13
C CYS A 31 4.80 1.59 -12.68
N THR A 32 3.81 0.74 -12.45
CA THR A 32 2.42 0.97 -12.93
C THR A 32 1.51 1.52 -11.83
N ILE A 33 1.97 1.49 -10.58
CA ILE A 33 1.21 1.98 -9.44
C ILE A 33 1.18 3.51 -9.46
N LYS A 34 -0.01 4.10 -9.32
CA LYS A 34 -0.23 5.56 -9.22
C LYS A 34 -0.10 6.12 -7.79
N PHE A 35 0.40 5.32 -6.85
CA PHE A 35 0.64 5.75 -5.47
C PHE A 35 2.03 6.36 -5.33
N SER A 36 2.16 7.33 -4.42
CA SER A 36 3.46 7.94 -4.14
C SER A 36 4.41 6.96 -3.47
N LEU A 37 5.71 7.12 -3.74
CA LEU A 37 6.76 6.31 -3.12
C LEU A 37 6.71 6.39 -1.59
N GLY A 38 6.34 7.53 -1.01
CA GLY A 38 6.20 7.67 0.45
C GLY A 38 5.11 6.77 1.05
N VAL A 39 3.99 6.58 0.35
CA VAL A 39 2.92 5.66 0.78
C VAL A 39 3.41 4.21 0.71
N ILE A 40 4.08 3.84 -0.38
CA ILE A 40 4.60 2.48 -0.57
C ILE A 40 5.67 2.19 0.47
N GLN A 41 6.59 3.13 0.71
CA GLN A 41 7.63 3.02 1.72
C GLN A 41 7.04 2.91 3.14
N SER A 42 5.97 3.65 3.43
CA SER A 42 5.25 3.52 4.70
C SER A 42 4.62 2.13 4.86
N LEU A 43 4.03 1.58 3.80
CA LEU A 43 3.46 0.22 3.81
C LEU A 43 4.53 -0.87 3.96
N VAL A 44 5.69 -0.69 3.33
CA VAL A 44 6.85 -1.58 3.50
C VAL A 44 7.37 -1.51 4.93
N ASN A 45 7.50 -0.30 5.48
CA ASN A 45 7.94 -0.10 6.87
C ASN A 45 6.96 -0.72 7.88
N GLN A 46 5.67 -0.66 7.59
CA GLN A 46 4.61 -1.34 8.36
C GLN A 46 4.52 -2.85 8.09
N ARG A 47 5.40 -3.43 7.25
CA ARG A 47 5.38 -4.84 6.82
C ARG A 47 4.03 -5.31 6.27
N LYS A 48 3.28 -4.41 5.62
CA LYS A 48 2.02 -4.74 4.95
C LYS A 48 2.21 -5.16 3.50
N VAL A 49 3.31 -4.73 2.90
CA VAL A 49 3.70 -5.06 1.53
C VAL A 49 5.20 -5.32 1.48
N LYS A 50 5.59 -6.22 0.58
CA LYS A 50 6.99 -6.48 0.24
C LYS A 50 7.26 -6.09 -1.20
N ILE A 51 8.47 -5.60 -1.46
CA ILE A 51 8.94 -5.33 -2.82
C ILE A 51 9.77 -6.51 -3.27
N THR A 52 9.35 -7.16 -4.36
CA THR A 52 10.05 -8.31 -4.96
C THR A 52 10.50 -7.93 -6.37
N ASN A 53 11.78 -8.16 -6.68
CA ASN A 53 12.27 -8.05 -8.04
C ASN A 53 12.13 -9.42 -8.73
N THR A 54 11.37 -9.48 -9.81
CA THR A 54 11.08 -10.72 -10.56
C THR A 54 11.91 -10.86 -11.83
N GLY A 55 12.93 -10.01 -12.02
CA GLY A 55 13.73 -9.96 -13.25
C GLY A 55 13.05 -9.17 -14.39
N ALA A 56 11.71 -9.10 -14.40
CA ALA A 56 10.92 -8.23 -15.26
C ALA A 56 10.63 -6.85 -14.64
N GLY A 57 11.17 -6.57 -13.46
CA GLY A 57 11.01 -5.31 -12.72
C GLY A 57 10.64 -5.50 -11.25
N PHE A 58 10.33 -4.39 -10.59
CA PHE A 58 9.92 -4.37 -9.18
C PHE A 58 8.40 -4.53 -9.05
N TYR A 59 7.99 -5.45 -8.20
CA TYR A 59 6.60 -5.70 -7.86
C TYR A 59 6.37 -5.42 -6.38
N VAL A 60 5.27 -4.73 -6.08
CA VAL A 60 4.74 -4.59 -4.72
C VAL A 60 3.75 -5.74 -4.52
N GLN A 61 4.01 -6.58 -3.54
CA GLN A 61 3.17 -7.72 -3.20
C GLN A 61 2.65 -7.53 -1.78
N LEU A 62 1.37 -7.81 -1.55
CA LEU A 62 0.80 -7.81 -0.21
C LEU A 62 1.50 -8.87 0.63
N GLU A 63 1.91 -8.46 1.82
CA GLU A 63 2.31 -9.39 2.86
C GLU A 63 1.00 -9.78 3.55
N ASP A 64 0.37 -10.84 3.05
CA ASP A 64 -0.84 -11.39 3.66
C ASP A 64 -0.41 -11.96 5.02
N ALA A 65 -0.65 -11.18 6.07
CA ALA A 65 -0.52 -11.64 7.44
C ALA A 65 -1.57 -12.72 7.65
N LYS A 66 -1.13 -13.97 7.51
CA LYS A 66 -1.86 -15.17 7.92
C LYS A 66 -2.36 -15.06 9.36
#